data_AF-A0A6I9WDC9-F1
#
_entry.id   AF-A0A6I9WDC9-F1
#
_cell.length_a   1.000
_cell.length_b   1.000
_cell.length_c   1.000
_cell.angle_alpha   90.00
_cell.angle_beta   90.00
_cell.angle_gamma   90.00
#
_symmetry.space_group_name_H-M   'P 1'
#
loop_
_entity.id
_entity.type
_entity.pdbx_description
1 polymer ?
#
loop_
_entity_poly.entity_id
_entity_poly.type
_entity_poly.pdbx_seq_one_letter_code
_entity_poly.pdbx_strand_id
1 'polypeptide(L)'
;MSGWESNRTSVRRYDRGYDHRRENRRERDSQFYRRSNRSFGDNWNNDSNTQNYHDNSYRKNNENLDDANELVMYIDTNNIGRLIGRGGSKIKALQEESNAMINIDKQCAENGQTPVRLTGTDEARQRAKSLIEELFDNVQENTEIAQRMKPEEKKEEIDWRNFDWGKANEEYEERQKQKWATLPPIIKNFYKEDSDVANMSKTKVAYIRKSNNNIEVKHVFENEGGSDEEIKIPNPIETFEQAFQEYPDILKEIRKQGFEKPSPIQCQAWPILLNGQDLIGIAQTGTGKTLAFLLPALIHIDGQVTPREERTGPNVLVMAPTRELALQIEKEVGKYSYHGIKAVCVYGGGNRKAQINTVTKGVQIVIATPGRLNDLVQAGVLDVSAVTYLILDEADRMLDMGFEPQIRKTLLGVRPDRQTVMTR
;
A
#
# COMPACT_ATOMS: atom_id res chain seq x y z
N MET A 1 17.63 -28.24 40.29
CA MET A 1 16.83 -29.47 40.25
C MET A 1 15.51 -29.20 40.94
N SER A 2 14.41 -29.62 40.28
CA SER A 2 13.02 -29.72 40.75
C SER A 2 12.28 -28.48 41.25
N GLY A 3 11.19 -28.13 40.54
CA GLY A 3 9.98 -27.62 41.17
C GLY A 3 9.31 -26.41 40.52
N TRP A 4 8.97 -26.46 39.24
CA TRP A 4 7.98 -25.55 38.65
C TRP A 4 6.86 -26.39 38.05
N GLU A 5 5.75 -26.53 38.77
CA GLU A 5 4.47 -26.90 38.18
C GLU A 5 3.28 -26.55 39.08
N SER A 6 2.18 -26.18 38.41
CA SER A 6 0.83 -25.83 38.87
C SER A 6 0.61 -24.36 39.30
N ASN A 7 -0.43 -23.64 38.85
CA ASN A 7 -1.54 -23.95 37.93
C ASN A 7 -2.24 -22.65 37.50
N ARG A 8 -2.64 -22.56 36.21
CA ARG A 8 -3.98 -22.21 35.65
C ARG A 8 -4.91 -21.31 36.50
N THR A 9 -5.65 -20.31 36.02
CA THR A 9 -6.41 -20.09 34.77
C THR A 9 -7.25 -18.82 34.95
N SER A 10 -7.35 -17.94 33.94
CA SER A 10 -8.63 -17.29 33.56
C SER A 10 -8.51 -16.56 32.21
N VAL A 11 -8.64 -17.29 31.12
CA VAL A 11 -9.04 -16.73 29.82
C VAL A 11 -10.58 -16.61 29.85
N ARG A 12 -11.10 -15.38 29.83
CA ARG A 12 -12.52 -15.12 29.49
C ARG A 12 -12.54 -14.63 28.05
N ARG A 13 -12.93 -15.51 27.11
CA ARG A 13 -14.24 -15.57 26.45
C ARG A 13 -14.64 -14.25 25.77
N TYR A 14 -14.31 -14.13 24.48
CA TYR A 14 -15.20 -13.46 23.52
C TYR A 14 -16.10 -14.53 22.93
N ASP A 15 -17.35 -14.59 23.38
CA ASP A 15 -18.40 -15.40 22.75
C ASP A 15 -19.60 -14.51 22.46
N ARG A 16 -19.94 -14.47 21.16
CA ARG A 16 -21.23 -14.17 20.49
C ARG A 16 -22.12 -13.03 20.96
N GLY A 17 -22.46 -12.20 19.96
CA GLY A 17 -23.68 -11.40 19.90
C GLY A 17 -24.17 -11.21 18.47
N TYR A 18 -24.44 -12.30 17.74
CA TYR A 18 -25.32 -12.30 16.58
C TYR A 18 -26.56 -13.08 16.97
N ASP A 19 -27.68 -12.39 17.20
CA ASP A 19 -28.98 -13.03 17.09
C ASP A 19 -30.03 -12.08 16.52
N HIS A 20 -30.94 -12.70 15.77
CA HIS A 20 -31.92 -12.14 14.88
C HIS A 20 -32.99 -11.28 15.57
N ARG A 21 -33.33 -10.14 14.96
CA ARG A 21 -34.70 -9.60 15.00
C ARG A 21 -35.15 -9.18 13.60
N ARG A 22 -35.84 -10.12 12.93
CA ARG A 22 -36.90 -9.79 11.97
C ARG A 22 -38.17 -9.56 12.79
N GLU A 23 -38.77 -8.38 12.68
CA GLU A 23 -40.16 -8.23 12.25
C GLU A 23 -40.60 -6.76 12.15
N ASN A 24 -41.39 -6.51 11.09
CA ASN A 24 -42.38 -5.45 10.92
C ASN A 24 -41.93 -3.98 10.80
N ARG A 25 -41.70 -3.58 9.53
CA ARG A 25 -42.40 -2.43 8.95
C ARG A 25 -42.62 -2.61 7.45
N ARG A 26 -43.82 -3.07 7.12
CA ARG A 26 -44.44 -2.87 5.80
C ARG A 26 -44.90 -1.41 5.68
N GLU A 27 -44.96 -0.96 4.43
CA GLU A 27 -45.73 0.18 3.92
C GLU A 27 -45.21 1.59 4.26
N ARG A 28 -44.50 2.18 3.30
CA ARG A 28 -45.05 3.34 2.55
C ARG A 28 -44.29 3.65 1.27
N ASP A 29 -45.06 3.60 0.19
CA ASP A 29 -45.07 4.50 -0.96
C ASP A 29 -43.92 4.46 -1.97
N SER A 30 -44.09 3.51 -2.89
CA SER A 30 -43.91 3.74 -4.32
C SER A 30 -44.77 4.91 -4.81
N GLN A 31 -44.17 5.87 -5.51
CA GLN A 31 -44.63 6.45 -6.79
C GLN A 31 -44.00 7.84 -6.99
N PHE A 32 -43.01 7.93 -7.88
CA PHE A 32 -42.99 9.00 -8.87
C PHE A 32 -42.35 8.47 -10.16
N TYR A 33 -43.22 8.20 -11.12
CA TYR A 33 -42.88 8.07 -12.53
C TYR A 33 -42.32 9.41 -13.05
N ARG A 34 -41.30 9.39 -13.91
CA ARG A 34 -41.43 9.66 -15.37
C ARG A 34 -40.07 9.85 -16.05
N ARG A 35 -39.98 9.24 -17.24
CA ARG A 35 -39.04 9.49 -18.34
C ARG A 35 -38.89 10.98 -18.69
N SER A 36 -37.69 11.37 -19.11
CA SER A 36 -37.50 12.05 -20.42
C SER A 36 -36.02 12.15 -20.82
N ASN A 37 -35.70 11.50 -21.94
CA ASN A 37 -34.68 11.98 -22.88
C ASN A 37 -35.09 13.36 -23.40
N ARG A 38 -34.15 14.30 -23.50
CA ARG A 38 -34.00 15.22 -24.64
C ARG A 38 -32.68 15.99 -24.60
N SER A 39 -32.03 15.97 -25.76
CA SER A 39 -30.84 16.69 -26.19
C SER A 39 -31.01 18.22 -26.21
N PHE A 40 -29.91 18.94 -26.04
CA PHE A 40 -29.44 20.18 -26.70
C PHE A 40 -27.99 20.36 -26.18
N GLY A 41 -26.90 20.49 -26.95
CA GLY A 41 -26.71 21.14 -28.24
C GLY A 41 -25.82 22.38 -28.01
N ASP A 42 -24.70 22.46 -28.76
CA ASP A 42 -23.76 23.59 -28.99
C ASP A 42 -22.34 23.31 -28.44
N ASN A 43 -21.40 22.76 -29.21
CA ASN A 43 -20.79 23.13 -30.50
C ASN A 43 -19.89 24.37 -30.43
N TRP A 44 -18.56 24.18 -30.38
CA TRP A 44 -17.58 25.11 -30.98
C TRP A 44 -16.51 24.30 -31.72
N ASN A 45 -16.51 24.53 -33.05
CA ASN A 45 -15.53 24.25 -34.09
C ASN A 45 -14.07 24.65 -33.73
N ASN A 46 -13.00 24.33 -34.46
CA ASN A 46 -12.61 23.38 -35.51
C ASN A 46 -11.22 23.91 -35.95
N ASP A 47 -10.20 23.06 -36.12
CA ASP A 47 -9.07 23.24 -37.05
C ASP A 47 -8.16 22.00 -36.92
N SER A 48 -8.28 21.04 -37.83
CA SER A 48 -7.72 20.99 -39.20
C SER A 48 -6.27 20.45 -39.23
N ASN A 49 -6.12 19.16 -39.56
CA ASN A 49 -5.32 18.69 -40.70
C ASN A 49 -5.47 17.18 -40.89
N THR A 50 -6.24 16.75 -41.89
CA THR A 50 -6.20 15.38 -42.42
C THR A 50 -6.13 15.49 -43.93
N GLN A 51 -5.04 15.00 -44.53
CA GLN A 51 -4.86 14.97 -45.98
C GLN A 51 -5.42 13.68 -46.57
N ASN A 52 -6.27 13.89 -47.56
CA ASN A 52 -6.90 12.96 -48.49
C ASN A 52 -5.93 11.98 -49.17
N TYR A 53 -6.45 10.79 -49.50
CA TYR A 53 -6.29 10.25 -50.85
C TYR A 53 -7.60 9.64 -51.34
N HIS A 54 -7.88 9.93 -52.61
CA HIS A 54 -9.12 9.68 -53.33
C HIS A 54 -9.34 8.23 -53.76
N ASP A 55 -10.63 7.96 -53.90
CA ASP A 55 -11.35 6.86 -54.54
C ASP A 55 -11.05 6.76 -56.06
N ASN A 56 -11.06 5.54 -56.62
CA ASN A 56 -11.83 5.27 -57.84
C ASN A 56 -11.95 3.77 -58.18
N SER A 57 -13.19 3.31 -58.09
CA SER A 57 -13.96 2.64 -59.16
C SER A 57 -13.40 1.39 -59.83
N TYR A 58 -14.07 0.25 -59.61
CA TYR A 58 -14.60 -0.58 -60.70
C TYR A 58 -15.92 -1.24 -60.24
N ARG A 59 -17.04 -0.64 -60.62
CA ARG A 59 -18.34 -1.29 -60.69
C ARG A 59 -18.38 -2.06 -62.01
N LYS A 60 -18.50 -3.39 -61.95
CA LYS A 60 -18.98 -4.18 -63.09
C LYS A 60 -20.02 -5.16 -62.58
N ASN A 61 -21.25 -4.97 -63.05
CA ASN A 61 -22.33 -5.94 -62.95
C ASN A 61 -21.91 -7.23 -63.66
N ASN A 62 -22.14 -8.37 -63.00
CA ASN A 62 -22.57 -9.57 -63.71
C ASN A 62 -23.46 -10.38 -62.78
N GLU A 63 -24.65 -10.70 -63.28
CA GLU A 63 -25.63 -11.56 -62.64
C GLU A 63 -25.11 -13.00 -62.56
N ASN A 64 -25.42 -13.65 -61.43
CA ASN A 64 -25.54 -15.09 -61.22
C ASN A 64 -24.51 -16.02 -61.90
N LEU A 65 -23.50 -16.44 -61.15
CA LEU A 65 -22.95 -17.80 -61.11
C LEU A 65 -21.92 -17.87 -59.96
N ASP A 66 -21.91 -19.00 -59.24
CA ASP A 66 -20.93 -19.43 -58.22
C ASP A 66 -21.25 -19.12 -56.74
N ASP A 67 -22.45 -19.49 -56.31
CA ASP A 67 -22.82 -19.77 -54.90
C ASP A 67 -22.25 -21.14 -54.43
N ALA A 68 -21.08 -21.52 -54.94
CA ALA A 68 -20.54 -22.87 -54.80
C ALA A 68 -19.01 -22.83 -54.66
N ASN A 69 -18.51 -22.30 -53.53
CA ASN A 69 -17.26 -22.77 -52.91
C ASN A 69 -16.85 -22.01 -51.62
N GLU A 70 -17.81 -21.76 -50.72
CA GLU A 70 -17.48 -21.27 -49.37
C GLU A 70 -17.37 -22.46 -48.39
N LEU A 71 -16.22 -22.59 -47.71
CA LEU A 71 -16.05 -23.59 -46.65
C LEU A 71 -16.23 -22.89 -45.30
N VAL A 72 -17.21 -23.36 -44.51
CA VAL A 72 -17.50 -22.81 -43.18
C VAL A 72 -17.01 -23.78 -42.10
N MET A 73 -16.25 -23.28 -41.14
CA MET A 73 -15.86 -24.03 -39.94
C MET A 73 -16.35 -23.31 -38.68
N TYR A 74 -16.60 -24.07 -37.61
CA TYR A 74 -17.10 -23.53 -36.35
C TYR A 74 -16.01 -23.59 -35.29
N ILE A 75 -15.75 -22.47 -34.63
CA ILE A 75 -14.71 -22.34 -33.59
C ILE A 75 -15.36 -21.79 -32.33
N ASP A 76 -14.95 -22.31 -31.16
CA ASP A 76 -15.39 -21.80 -29.86
C ASP A 76 -15.13 -20.29 -29.73
N THR A 77 -16.13 -19.55 -29.27
CA THR A 77 -16.07 -18.08 -29.16
C THR A 77 -14.89 -17.59 -28.29
N ASN A 78 -14.48 -18.37 -27.29
CA ASN A 78 -13.35 -18.04 -26.42
C ASN A 78 -11.99 -18.11 -27.14
N ASN A 79 -11.90 -18.87 -28.22
CA ASN A 79 -10.68 -19.12 -28.98
C ASN A 79 -10.45 -18.14 -30.14
N ILE A 80 -11.46 -17.33 -30.48
CA ILE A 80 -11.40 -16.37 -31.61
C ILE A 80 -10.37 -15.27 -31.38
N GLY A 81 -10.25 -14.78 -30.14
CA GLY A 81 -9.25 -13.76 -29.82
C GLY A 81 -7.82 -14.21 -30.14
N ARG A 82 -7.56 -15.52 -30.02
CA ARG A 82 -6.27 -16.15 -30.32
C ARG A 82 -6.06 -16.35 -31.83
N LEU A 83 -7.12 -16.70 -32.56
CA LEU A 83 -7.12 -16.78 -34.02
C LEU A 83 -6.81 -15.43 -34.67
N ILE A 84 -7.38 -14.35 -34.13
CA ILE A 84 -7.15 -12.98 -34.63
C ILE A 84 -5.75 -12.47 -34.24
N GLY A 85 -5.33 -12.71 -32.99
CA GLY A 85 -4.08 -12.17 -32.45
C GLY A 85 -4.14 -10.68 -32.12
N ARG A 86 -3.13 -10.16 -31.42
CA ARG A 86 -3.07 -8.72 -31.07
C ARG A 86 -3.01 -7.89 -32.36
N GLY A 87 -4.01 -7.03 -32.57
CA GLY A 87 -4.12 -6.17 -33.75
C GLY A 87 -4.38 -6.90 -35.08
N GLY A 88 -4.84 -8.17 -35.06
CA GLY A 88 -5.09 -8.94 -36.28
C GLY A 88 -3.84 -9.54 -36.93
N SER A 89 -2.71 -9.56 -36.21
CA SER A 89 -1.42 -10.06 -36.73
C SER A 89 -1.45 -11.54 -37.11
N LYS A 90 -2.14 -12.39 -36.33
CA LYS A 90 -2.17 -13.84 -36.56
C LYS A 90 -3.07 -14.24 -37.70
N ILE A 91 -4.25 -13.63 -37.80
CA ILE A 91 -5.16 -13.90 -38.92
C ILE A 91 -4.53 -13.47 -40.26
N LYS A 92 -3.80 -12.35 -40.29
CA LYS A 92 -3.06 -11.93 -41.49
C LYS A 92 -1.98 -12.93 -41.90
N ALA A 93 -1.19 -13.42 -40.95
CA ALA A 93 -0.17 -14.45 -41.23
C ALA A 93 -0.79 -15.74 -41.78
N LEU A 94 -1.91 -16.19 -41.19
CA LEU A 94 -2.63 -17.38 -41.67
C LEU A 94 -3.21 -17.18 -43.08
N GLN A 95 -3.67 -15.98 -43.42
CA GLN A 95 -4.15 -15.65 -44.76
C GLN A 95 -3.01 -15.61 -45.79
N GLU A 96 -1.85 -15.06 -45.42
CA GLU A 96 -0.64 -15.03 -46.27
C GLU A 96 -0.08 -16.44 -46.52
N GLU A 97 -0.11 -17.31 -45.52
CA GLU A 97 0.44 -18.67 -45.61
C GLU A 97 -0.51 -19.65 -46.32
N SER A 98 -1.82 -19.53 -46.09
CA SER A 98 -2.82 -20.37 -46.75
C SER A 98 -3.21 -19.88 -48.15
N ASN A 99 -2.93 -18.63 -48.50
CA ASN A 99 -3.50 -17.92 -49.65
C ASN A 99 -5.04 -17.96 -49.70
N ALA A 100 -5.70 -18.17 -48.56
CA ALA A 100 -7.15 -18.14 -48.42
C ALA A 100 -7.60 -16.90 -47.65
N MET A 101 -8.79 -16.40 -47.97
CA MET A 101 -9.40 -15.31 -47.22
C MET A 101 -10.21 -15.90 -46.05
N ILE A 102 -9.91 -15.44 -44.83
CA ILE A 102 -10.54 -15.90 -43.59
C ILE A 102 -11.44 -14.77 -43.08
N ASN A 103 -12.75 -14.98 -43.11
CA ASN A 103 -13.72 -14.01 -42.60
C ASN A 103 -14.40 -14.54 -41.33
N ILE A 104 -14.40 -13.73 -40.27
CA ILE A 104 -14.95 -14.09 -38.96
C ILE A 104 -16.16 -13.19 -38.71
N ASP A 105 -17.35 -13.78 -38.71
CA ASP A 105 -18.57 -13.06 -38.40
C ASP A 105 -18.89 -13.17 -36.90
N LYS A 106 -18.44 -12.15 -36.14
CA LYS A 106 -18.65 -12.09 -34.68
C LYS A 106 -20.09 -11.81 -34.27
N GLN A 107 -20.97 -11.44 -35.20
CA GLN A 107 -22.37 -11.09 -34.90
C GLN A 107 -23.30 -12.31 -34.99
N CYS A 108 -22.86 -13.39 -35.64
CA CYS A 108 -23.58 -14.66 -35.78
C CYS A 108 -23.01 -15.77 -34.88
N ALA A 109 -22.82 -15.48 -33.58
CA ALA A 109 -22.45 -16.52 -32.61
C ALA A 109 -23.72 -17.25 -32.10
N GLU A 110 -23.90 -18.50 -32.50
CA GLU A 110 -24.95 -19.39 -32.00
C GLU A 110 -24.33 -20.49 -31.14
N ASN A 111 -24.91 -20.74 -29.96
CA ASN A 111 -24.48 -21.81 -29.02
C ASN A 111 -23.00 -21.77 -28.59
N GLY A 112 -22.39 -20.58 -28.50
CA GLY A 112 -20.99 -20.44 -28.05
C GLY A 112 -19.95 -20.80 -29.11
N GLN A 113 -20.37 -21.05 -30.35
CA GLN A 113 -19.51 -21.23 -31.50
C GLN A 113 -19.70 -20.06 -32.48
N THR A 114 -18.62 -19.63 -33.11
CA THR A 114 -18.65 -18.60 -34.14
C THR A 114 -18.23 -19.19 -35.48
N PRO A 115 -18.99 -18.92 -36.56
CA PRO A 115 -18.64 -19.38 -37.90
C PRO A 115 -17.45 -18.58 -38.46
N VAL A 116 -16.48 -19.31 -39.00
CA VAL A 116 -15.36 -18.78 -39.76
C VAL A 116 -15.51 -19.27 -41.20
N ARG A 117 -15.63 -18.30 -42.11
CA ARG A 117 -15.84 -18.53 -43.54
C ARG A 117 -14.50 -18.44 -44.26
N LEU A 118 -14.16 -19.47 -45.01
CA LEU A 118 -12.94 -19.58 -45.80
C LEU A 118 -13.29 -19.51 -47.28
N THR A 119 -12.71 -18.54 -47.98
CA THR A 119 -12.91 -18.34 -49.43
C THR A 119 -11.57 -18.39 -50.17
N GLY A 120 -11.56 -19.01 -51.36
CA GLY A 120 -10.36 -19.26 -52.16
C GLY A 120 -10.40 -20.60 -52.90
N THR A 121 -9.30 -20.99 -53.53
CA THR A 121 -9.16 -22.33 -54.18
C THR A 121 -9.35 -23.46 -53.16
N ASP A 122 -9.82 -24.64 -53.57
CA ASP A 122 -10.02 -25.80 -52.67
C ASP A 122 -8.75 -26.14 -51.87
N GLU A 123 -7.58 -26.10 -52.51
CA GLU A 123 -6.29 -26.33 -51.87
C GLU A 123 -5.94 -25.27 -50.83
N ALA A 124 -6.30 -24.01 -51.07
CA ALA A 124 -6.08 -22.91 -50.12
C ALA A 124 -7.01 -23.02 -48.92
N ARG A 125 -8.28 -23.39 -49.14
CA ARG A 125 -9.27 -23.61 -48.06
C ARG A 125 -8.89 -24.77 -47.15
N GLN A 126 -8.43 -25.89 -47.73
CA GLN A 126 -7.95 -27.03 -46.95
C GLN A 126 -6.69 -26.70 -46.16
N ARG A 127 -5.73 -25.98 -46.76
CA ARG A 127 -4.54 -25.50 -46.05
C ARG A 127 -4.88 -24.55 -44.90
N ALA A 128 -5.78 -23.60 -45.12
CA ALA A 128 -6.25 -22.70 -44.06
C ALA A 128 -6.92 -23.48 -42.91
N LYS A 129 -7.76 -24.47 -43.23
CA LYS A 129 -8.40 -25.31 -42.22
C LYS A 129 -7.37 -26.08 -41.39
N SER A 130 -6.39 -26.73 -42.03
CA SER A 130 -5.34 -27.49 -41.32
C SER A 130 -4.46 -26.59 -40.44
N LEU A 131 -4.07 -25.41 -40.91
CA LEU A 131 -3.28 -24.46 -40.12
C LEU A 131 -4.04 -23.94 -38.89
N ILE A 132 -5.36 -23.75 -39.02
CA ILE A 132 -6.22 -23.34 -37.91
C ILE A 132 -6.36 -24.48 -36.90
N GLU A 133 -6.58 -25.71 -37.36
CA GLU A 133 -6.66 -26.91 -36.49
C GLU A 133 -5.32 -27.14 -35.75
N GLU A 134 -4.19 -27.06 -36.45
CA GLU A 134 -2.84 -27.19 -35.85
C GLU A 134 -2.55 -26.10 -34.80
N LEU A 135 -3.06 -24.88 -35.01
CA LEU A 135 -2.93 -23.78 -34.03
C LEU A 135 -3.66 -24.08 -32.72
N PHE A 136 -4.71 -24.92 -32.76
CA PHE A 136 -5.48 -25.33 -31.59
C PHE A 136 -5.00 -26.66 -30.99
N ASP A 137 -4.50 -27.61 -31.78
CA ASP A 137 -3.92 -28.86 -31.28
C ASP A 137 -2.62 -28.62 -30.50
N ASN A 138 -1.79 -27.68 -30.97
CA ASN A 138 -0.62 -27.20 -30.21
C ASN A 138 -0.97 -26.59 -28.84
N VAL A 139 -2.26 -26.29 -28.57
CA VAL A 139 -2.73 -25.83 -27.26
C VAL A 139 -2.96 -27.00 -26.33
N GLN A 140 -3.50 -28.12 -26.78
CA GLN A 140 -3.70 -29.29 -25.91
C GLN A 140 -2.36 -29.82 -25.40
N GLU A 141 -1.35 -29.98 -26.28
CA GLU A 141 -0.02 -30.42 -25.85
C GLU A 141 0.70 -29.38 -24.96
N ASN A 142 0.66 -28.09 -25.28
CA ASN A 142 1.30 -27.07 -24.43
C ASN A 142 0.56 -26.84 -23.10
N THR A 143 -0.74 -27.08 -23.04
CA THR A 143 -1.52 -27.01 -21.79
C THR A 143 -1.24 -28.23 -20.91
N GLU A 144 -1.10 -29.42 -21.51
CA GLU A 144 -0.69 -30.64 -20.81
C GLU A 144 0.77 -30.59 -20.32
N ILE A 145 1.69 -30.04 -21.12
CA ILE A 145 3.08 -29.83 -20.71
C ILE A 145 3.17 -28.75 -19.61
N ALA A 146 2.43 -27.65 -19.73
CA ALA A 146 2.36 -26.62 -18.68
C ALA A 146 1.68 -27.12 -17.38
N GLN A 147 0.78 -28.11 -17.46
CA GLN A 147 0.21 -28.79 -16.30
C GLN A 147 1.20 -29.80 -15.69
N ARG A 148 1.99 -30.51 -16.49
CA ARG A 148 3.03 -31.44 -16.02
C ARG A 148 4.27 -30.74 -15.45
N MET A 149 4.56 -29.51 -15.85
CA MET A 149 5.74 -28.73 -15.40
C MET A 149 5.46 -27.79 -14.21
N LYS A 150 4.23 -27.75 -13.68
CA LYS A 150 4.02 -27.26 -12.31
C LYS A 150 4.27 -28.44 -11.38
N PRO A 151 5.19 -28.35 -10.39
CA PRO A 151 5.12 -29.28 -9.29
C PRO A 151 3.71 -29.12 -8.70
N GLU A 152 2.91 -30.19 -8.73
CA GLU A 152 1.74 -30.30 -7.89
C GLU A 152 2.26 -30.26 -6.45
N GLU A 153 2.42 -29.06 -5.89
CA GLU A 153 2.31 -28.90 -4.46
C GLU A 153 0.92 -29.42 -4.12
N LYS A 154 0.85 -30.65 -3.61
CA LYS A 154 -0.32 -31.17 -2.93
C LYS A 154 -0.67 -30.15 -1.87
N LYS A 155 -1.60 -29.25 -2.18
CA LYS A 155 -2.29 -28.46 -1.16
C LYS A 155 -3.06 -29.50 -0.38
N GLU A 156 -2.48 -29.94 0.73
CA GLU A 156 -3.19 -30.73 1.71
C GLU A 156 -4.52 -30.02 1.96
N GLU A 157 -5.63 -30.70 1.61
CA GLU A 157 -6.95 -30.16 1.87
C GLU A 157 -7.08 -30.06 3.39
N ILE A 158 -7.02 -28.82 3.89
CA ILE A 158 -7.18 -28.53 5.30
C ILE A 158 -8.60 -28.97 5.69
N ASP A 159 -8.71 -29.99 6.54
CA ASP A 159 -9.99 -30.39 7.13
C ASP A 159 -10.45 -29.31 8.12
N TRP A 160 -11.16 -28.31 7.60
CA TRP A 160 -11.67 -27.18 8.38
C TRP A 160 -12.61 -27.57 9.52
N ARG A 161 -13.19 -28.78 9.51
CA ARG A 161 -14.09 -29.24 10.58
C ARG A 161 -13.33 -29.70 11.82
N ASN A 162 -12.12 -30.23 11.65
CA ASN A 162 -11.26 -30.70 12.73
C ASN A 162 -9.98 -29.86 12.88
N PHE A 163 -9.92 -28.70 12.21
CA PHE A 163 -8.77 -27.80 12.27
C PHE A 163 -8.62 -27.23 13.68
N ASP A 164 -7.49 -27.54 14.33
CA ASP A 164 -7.16 -27.02 15.64
C ASP A 164 -6.66 -25.57 15.52
N TRP A 165 -7.61 -24.64 15.60
CA TRP A 165 -7.33 -23.20 15.62
C TRP A 165 -6.45 -22.78 16.79
N GLY A 166 -6.47 -23.51 17.92
CA GLY A 166 -5.62 -23.21 19.07
C GLY A 166 -4.17 -23.48 18.75
N LYS A 167 -3.87 -24.68 18.26
CA LYS A 167 -2.52 -25.06 17.83
C LYS A 167 -1.99 -24.19 16.69
N ALA A 168 -2.82 -23.89 15.69
CA ALA A 168 -2.44 -23.03 14.58
C ALA A 168 -2.08 -21.60 15.03
N ASN A 169 -2.79 -21.07 16.03
CA ASN A 169 -2.49 -19.77 16.63
C ASN A 169 -1.20 -19.82 17.47
N GLU A 170 -0.99 -20.86 18.27
CA GLU A 170 0.24 -21.04 19.04
C GLU A 170 1.47 -21.14 18.12
N GLU A 171 1.40 -21.95 17.05
CA GLU A 171 2.46 -22.06 16.05
C GLU A 171 2.72 -20.71 15.34
N TYR A 172 1.67 -19.94 15.06
CA TYR A 172 1.79 -18.61 14.51
C TYR A 172 2.49 -17.65 15.49
N GLU A 173 2.11 -17.66 16.77
CA GLU A 173 2.72 -16.83 17.81
C GLU A 173 4.19 -17.18 18.04
N GLU A 174 4.55 -18.46 18.06
CA GLU A 174 5.94 -18.90 18.15
C GLU A 174 6.76 -18.43 16.95
N ARG A 175 6.22 -18.56 15.73
CA ARG A 175 6.87 -18.07 14.52
C ARG A 175 7.07 -16.56 14.55
N GLN A 176 6.10 -15.79 15.07
CA GLN A 176 6.26 -14.36 15.27
C GLN A 176 7.34 -14.05 16.30
N LYS A 177 7.36 -14.74 17.45
CA LYS A 177 8.40 -14.57 18.47
C LYS A 177 9.79 -14.85 17.91
N GLN A 178 9.95 -15.94 17.16
CA GLN A 178 11.22 -16.29 16.51
C GLN A 178 11.62 -15.24 15.47
N LYS A 179 10.69 -14.82 14.60
CA LYS A 179 10.91 -13.77 13.60
C LYS A 179 11.45 -12.47 14.23
N TRP A 180 10.88 -12.05 15.35
CA TRP A 180 11.31 -10.82 16.02
C TRP A 180 12.56 -11.01 16.89
N ALA A 181 12.77 -12.21 17.45
CA ALA A 181 13.98 -12.53 18.22
C ALA A 181 15.26 -12.53 17.39
N THR A 182 15.18 -12.76 16.08
CA THR A 182 16.34 -12.68 15.18
C THR A 182 16.78 -11.25 14.88
N LEU A 183 15.96 -10.25 15.18
CA LEU A 183 16.29 -8.85 14.91
C LEU A 183 17.21 -8.26 16.00
N PRO A 184 18.12 -7.35 15.61
CA PRO A 184 18.98 -6.65 16.56
C PRO A 184 18.15 -5.80 17.54
N PRO A 185 18.64 -5.60 18.78
CA PRO A 185 17.96 -4.76 19.75
C PRO A 185 17.88 -3.30 19.26
N ILE A 186 16.78 -2.62 19.60
CA ILE A 186 16.59 -1.20 19.29
C ILE A 186 17.20 -0.36 20.40
N ILE A 187 18.00 0.63 20.05
CA ILE A 187 18.36 1.70 20.98
C ILE A 187 17.28 2.76 20.90
N LYS A 188 16.62 3.04 22.03
CA LYS A 188 15.51 4.01 22.10
C LYS A 188 15.86 5.27 22.88
N ASN A 189 16.69 5.16 23.92
CA ASN A 189 17.05 6.30 24.75
C ASN A 189 18.31 6.99 24.19
N PHE A 190 18.09 8.16 23.62
CA PHE A 190 19.07 9.10 23.10
C PHE A 190 19.08 10.42 23.88
N TYR A 191 18.25 10.52 24.92
CA TYR A 191 18.05 11.74 25.68
C TYR A 191 19.05 11.83 26.83
N LYS A 192 19.85 12.88 26.80
CA LYS A 192 20.67 13.32 27.92
C LYS A 192 20.07 14.60 28.45
N GLU A 193 19.32 14.47 29.55
CA GLU A 193 18.62 15.59 30.18
C GLU A 193 19.62 16.69 30.55
N ASP A 194 19.32 17.92 30.14
CA ASP A 194 20.11 19.08 30.48
C ASP A 194 20.02 19.39 31.98
N SER A 195 21.12 19.90 32.56
CA SER A 195 21.19 20.13 34.00
C SER A 195 20.15 21.14 34.49
N ASP A 196 19.83 22.15 33.69
CA ASP A 196 18.83 23.16 34.07
C ASP A 196 17.41 22.60 34.00
N VAL A 197 17.17 21.70 33.04
CA VAL A 197 15.89 21.01 32.86
C VAL A 197 15.66 19.98 33.96
N ALA A 198 16.69 19.21 34.32
CA ALA A 198 16.64 18.20 35.38
C ALA A 198 16.37 18.83 36.76
N ASN A 199 17.00 19.97 37.05
CA ASN A 199 16.87 20.69 38.33
C ASN A 199 15.68 21.64 38.39
N MET A 200 14.83 21.65 37.37
CA MET A 200 13.70 22.57 37.28
C MET A 200 12.64 22.26 38.36
N SER A 201 12.23 23.29 39.10
CA SER A 201 11.21 23.15 40.13
C SER A 201 9.83 22.82 39.52
N LYS A 202 9.00 22.04 40.24
CA LYS A 202 7.65 21.68 39.79
C LYS A 202 6.79 22.91 39.46
N THR A 203 6.99 24.03 40.17
CA THR A 203 6.29 25.30 39.93
C THR A 203 6.73 25.95 38.63
N LYS A 204 8.04 25.93 38.31
CA LYS A 204 8.57 26.44 37.04
C LYS A 204 8.14 25.55 35.87
N VAL A 205 8.15 24.22 36.01
CA VAL A 205 7.62 23.29 34.99
C VAL A 205 6.15 23.60 34.70
N ALA A 206 5.32 23.74 35.73
CA ALA A 206 3.91 24.08 35.57
C ALA A 206 3.72 25.46 34.90
N TYR A 207 4.56 26.43 35.24
CA TYR A 207 4.56 27.74 34.59
C TYR A 207 4.90 27.65 33.10
N ILE A 208 5.96 26.95 32.71
CA ILE A 208 6.36 26.78 31.30
C ILE A 208 5.24 26.10 30.50
N ARG A 209 4.66 25.02 31.06
CA ARG A 209 3.53 24.33 30.43
C ARG A 209 2.35 25.27 30.22
N LYS A 210 2.01 26.06 31.24
CA LYS A 210 0.93 27.05 31.16
C LYS A 210 1.22 28.15 30.14
N SER A 211 2.43 28.71 30.11
CA SER A 211 2.80 29.82 29.23
C SER A 211 2.94 29.39 27.76
N ASN A 212 3.37 28.16 27.50
CA ASN A 212 3.48 27.61 26.16
C ASN A 212 2.16 26.99 25.70
N ASN A 213 1.10 27.79 25.55
CA ASN A 213 -0.20 27.35 25.06
C ASN A 213 -0.88 26.27 25.92
N ASN A 214 -0.72 26.32 27.25
CA ASN A 214 -1.37 25.42 28.19
C ASN A 214 -1.14 23.93 27.88
N ILE A 215 0.13 23.54 27.75
CA ILE A 215 0.55 22.13 27.57
C ILE A 215 0.00 21.29 28.71
N GLU A 216 -0.73 20.23 28.35
CA GLU A 216 -1.16 19.17 29.26
C GLU A 216 -0.41 17.89 28.92
N VAL A 217 0.04 17.17 29.96
CA VAL A 217 0.69 15.87 29.83
C VAL A 217 0.04 14.87 30.78
N LYS A 218 -0.27 13.68 30.27
CA LYS A 218 -0.96 12.60 30.99
C LYS A 218 -0.49 11.26 30.42
N HIS A 219 -0.39 10.23 31.27
CA HIS A 219 -0.27 8.86 30.78
C HIS A 219 -1.63 8.39 30.26
N VAL A 220 -1.64 7.77 29.08
CA VAL A 220 -2.88 7.32 28.42
C VAL A 220 -3.34 5.97 28.96
N PHE A 221 -2.39 5.11 29.31
CA PHE A 221 -2.65 3.77 29.84
C PHE A 221 -2.08 3.69 31.26
N GLU A 222 -2.81 3.02 32.14
CA GLU A 222 -2.31 2.66 33.47
C GLU A 222 -1.27 1.53 33.33
N ASN A 223 -0.26 1.50 34.20
CA ASN A 223 0.73 0.43 34.18
C ASN A 223 0.04 -0.91 34.51
N GLU A 224 -0.26 -1.73 33.49
CA GLU A 224 -0.89 -3.06 33.62
C GLU A 224 -0.03 -4.08 34.40
N GLY A 225 1.16 -3.69 34.89
CA GLY A 225 2.16 -4.57 35.50
C GLY A 225 2.43 -4.38 37.00
N GLY A 226 1.76 -3.47 37.72
CA GLY A 226 1.92 -3.33 39.17
C GLY A 226 3.34 -3.00 39.66
N SER A 227 4.26 -2.57 38.78
CA SER A 227 5.52 -1.99 39.18
C SER A 227 5.26 -0.55 39.65
N ASP A 228 5.52 -0.27 40.92
CA ASP A 228 5.39 1.04 41.58
C ASP A 228 6.30 2.15 40.98
N GLU A 229 7.06 1.87 39.92
CA GLU A 229 7.85 2.87 39.21
C GLU A 229 6.95 3.67 38.24
N GLU A 230 6.41 4.77 38.75
CA GLU A 230 5.76 5.79 37.94
C GLU A 230 6.72 6.27 36.84
N ILE A 231 6.42 5.97 35.57
CA ILE A 231 7.26 6.39 34.44
C ILE A 231 7.27 7.91 34.40
N LYS A 232 8.37 8.52 34.87
CA LYS A 232 8.47 9.98 34.94
C LYS A 232 8.36 10.59 33.53
N ILE A 233 7.38 11.48 33.35
CA ILE A 233 7.29 12.33 32.15
C ILE A 233 8.43 13.36 32.23
N PRO A 234 9.33 13.43 31.23
CA PRO A 234 10.39 14.43 31.19
C PRO A 234 9.87 15.86 31.28
N ASN A 235 10.68 16.74 31.89
CA ASN A 235 10.39 18.16 31.96
C ASN A 235 10.43 18.79 30.55
N PRO A 236 9.61 19.83 30.28
CA PRO A 236 9.68 20.53 29.01
C PRO A 236 10.98 21.34 28.90
N ILE A 237 11.55 21.38 27.71
CA ILE A 237 12.69 22.23 27.38
C ILE A 237 12.22 23.65 26.98
N GLU A 238 13.10 24.65 27.14
CA GLU A 238 12.86 26.05 26.74
C GLU A 238 13.71 26.44 25.50
N THR A 239 14.84 25.77 25.25
CA THR A 239 15.80 26.07 24.17
C THR A 239 16.14 24.82 23.35
N PHE A 240 16.62 24.98 22.11
CA PHE A 240 17.02 23.84 21.27
C PHE A 240 18.20 23.07 21.87
N GLU A 241 19.14 23.79 22.47
CA GLU A 241 20.35 23.24 23.09
C GLU A 241 20.00 22.25 24.21
N GLN A 242 18.98 22.54 25.02
CA GLN A 242 18.52 21.64 26.09
C GLN A 242 18.01 20.28 25.59
N ALA A 243 17.60 20.17 24.33
CA ALA A 243 17.23 18.89 23.71
C ALA A 243 18.36 18.29 22.86
N PHE A 244 19.19 19.11 22.23
CA PHE A 244 20.09 18.69 21.15
C PHE A 244 21.57 19.05 21.35
N GLN A 245 22.02 19.37 22.57
CA GLN A 245 23.44 19.72 22.83
C GLN A 245 24.43 18.64 22.35
N GLU A 246 24.08 17.36 22.46
CA GLU A 246 24.90 16.23 22.00
C GLU A 246 24.84 16.04 20.47
N TYR A 247 24.00 16.79 19.77
CA TYR A 247 23.72 16.66 18.33
C TYR A 247 23.98 17.99 17.61
N PRO A 248 25.25 18.44 17.49
CA PRO A 248 25.58 19.74 16.91
C PRO A 248 25.12 19.92 15.47
N ASP A 249 25.10 18.85 14.68
CA ASP A 249 24.61 18.89 13.29
C ASP A 249 23.08 19.12 13.22
N ILE A 250 22.31 18.61 14.18
CA ILE A 250 20.88 18.93 14.30
C ILE A 250 20.70 20.42 14.65
N LEU A 251 21.45 20.93 15.63
CA LEU A 251 21.41 22.35 15.99
C LEU A 251 21.78 23.26 14.81
N LYS A 252 22.76 22.86 14.00
CA LYS A 252 23.16 23.57 12.78
C LYS A 252 22.00 23.63 11.77
N GLU A 253 21.32 22.50 11.53
CA GLU A 253 20.18 22.47 10.61
C GLU A 253 18.99 23.28 11.14
N ILE A 254 18.72 23.28 12.45
CA ILE A 254 17.69 24.16 13.07
C ILE A 254 18.03 25.64 12.84
N ARG A 255 19.28 26.04 13.14
CA ARG A 255 19.74 27.44 12.98
C ARG A 255 19.66 27.93 11.54
N LYS A 256 19.93 27.04 10.57
CA LYS A 256 19.80 27.34 9.14
C LYS A 256 18.37 27.70 8.74
N GLN A 257 17.36 27.18 9.43
CA GLN A 257 15.95 27.53 9.18
C GLN A 257 15.54 28.84 9.86
N GLY A 258 16.39 29.43 10.72
CA GLY A 258 16.12 30.71 11.37
C GLY A 258 15.09 30.64 12.50
N PHE A 259 14.88 29.48 13.13
CA PHE A 259 14.00 29.39 14.28
C PHE A 259 14.65 29.98 15.52
N GLU A 260 13.93 30.84 16.25
CA GLU A 260 14.42 31.48 17.48
C GLU A 260 14.26 30.59 18.71
N LYS A 261 13.16 29.84 18.79
CA LYS A 261 12.82 28.98 19.93
C LYS A 261 11.94 27.80 19.51
N PRO A 262 11.96 26.69 20.25
CA PRO A 262 11.05 25.56 20.01
C PRO A 262 9.58 25.97 20.14
N SER A 263 8.72 25.33 19.35
CA SER A 263 7.28 25.48 19.48
C SER A 263 6.76 24.73 20.72
N PRO A 264 5.56 25.07 21.25
CA PRO A 264 5.02 24.41 22.43
C PRO A 264 5.00 22.88 22.37
N ILE A 265 4.61 22.29 21.24
CA ILE A 265 4.60 20.84 21.07
C ILE A 265 6.02 20.26 21.05
N GLN A 266 6.97 20.96 20.43
CA GLN A 266 8.37 20.54 20.40
C GLN A 266 9.01 20.57 21.79
N CYS A 267 8.68 21.60 22.59
CA CYS A 267 9.22 21.76 23.95
C CYS A 267 9.00 20.52 24.83
N GLN A 268 7.84 19.88 24.69
CA GLN A 268 7.47 18.71 25.48
C GLN A 268 7.71 17.40 24.74
N ALA A 269 7.58 17.37 23.41
CA ALA A 269 7.71 16.15 22.61
C ALA A 269 9.16 15.66 22.49
N TRP A 270 10.13 16.54 22.24
CA TRP A 270 11.52 16.10 22.06
C TRP A 270 12.11 15.35 23.25
N PRO A 271 11.99 15.82 24.51
CA PRO A 271 12.53 15.06 25.63
C PRO A 271 11.82 13.71 25.83
N ILE A 272 10.52 13.61 25.51
CA ILE A 272 9.77 12.33 25.55
C ILE A 272 10.27 11.38 24.46
N LEU A 273 10.35 11.86 23.21
CA LEU A 273 10.71 11.06 22.05
C LEU A 273 12.16 10.63 22.06
N LEU A 274 13.09 11.52 22.44
CA LEU A 274 14.49 11.18 22.60
C LEU A 274 14.70 10.20 23.76
N ASN A 275 13.85 10.20 24.78
CA ASN A 275 13.90 9.22 25.88
C ASN A 275 13.31 7.85 25.48
N GLY A 276 12.88 7.69 24.21
CA GLY A 276 12.43 6.41 23.68
C GLY A 276 10.98 6.05 24.01
N GLN A 277 10.20 6.98 24.55
CA GLN A 277 8.81 6.76 24.92
C GLN A 277 7.88 6.96 23.72
N ASP A 278 6.80 6.19 23.68
CA ASP A 278 5.70 6.41 22.73
C ASP A 278 4.95 7.69 23.09
N LEU A 279 4.44 8.41 22.09
CA LEU A 279 3.82 9.72 22.28
C LEU A 279 2.54 9.87 21.45
N ILE A 280 1.48 10.37 22.08
CA ILE A 280 0.32 10.95 21.40
C ILE A 280 0.42 12.47 21.53
N GLY A 281 0.75 13.16 20.44
CA GLY A 281 0.90 14.62 20.39
C GLY A 281 -0.32 15.28 19.74
N ILE A 282 -1.04 16.11 20.49
CA ILE A 282 -2.19 16.85 19.98
C ILE A 282 -1.83 18.32 19.94
N ALA A 283 -1.77 18.91 18.73
CA ALA A 283 -1.50 20.33 18.57
C ALA A 283 -2.12 20.88 17.29
N GLN A 284 -2.40 22.18 17.25
CA GLN A 284 -3.00 22.82 16.08
C GLN A 284 -2.10 22.68 14.84
N THR A 285 -2.70 22.64 13.65
CA THR A 285 -1.95 22.63 12.39
C THR A 285 -1.01 23.85 12.30
N GLY A 286 0.18 23.67 11.75
CA GLY A 286 1.17 24.74 11.64
C GLY A 286 1.98 25.02 12.91
N THR A 287 1.80 24.26 13.99
CA THR A 287 2.57 24.41 15.25
C THR A 287 3.91 23.66 15.26
N GLY A 288 4.37 23.15 14.12
CA GLY A 288 5.67 22.48 14.01
C GLY A 288 5.69 21.01 14.46
N LYS A 289 4.54 20.32 14.45
CA LYS A 289 4.41 18.86 14.72
C LYS A 289 5.39 18.01 13.90
N THR A 290 5.59 18.36 12.62
CA THR A 290 6.50 17.64 11.74
C THR A 290 7.94 17.61 12.28
N LEU A 291 8.45 18.73 12.78
CA LEU A 291 9.80 18.77 13.38
C LEU A 291 9.83 18.12 14.77
N ALA A 292 8.70 18.08 15.47
CA ALA A 292 8.59 17.40 16.75
C ALA A 292 8.97 15.91 16.62
N PHE A 293 8.52 15.23 15.56
CA PHE A 293 8.88 13.83 15.32
C PHE A 293 10.08 13.64 14.37
N LEU A 294 10.35 14.57 13.45
CA LEU A 294 11.43 14.40 12.45
C LEU A 294 12.82 14.46 13.08
N LEU A 295 13.09 15.45 13.93
CA LEU A 295 14.44 15.64 14.48
C LEU A 295 14.87 14.47 15.37
N PRO A 296 14.02 13.96 16.30
CA PRO A 296 14.31 12.72 17.01
C PRO A 296 14.47 11.52 16.06
N ALA A 297 13.68 11.44 14.98
CA ALA A 297 13.79 10.35 14.01
C ALA A 297 15.16 10.33 13.28
N LEU A 298 15.75 11.49 12.98
CA LEU A 298 17.10 11.57 12.39
C LEU A 298 18.16 11.01 13.34
N ILE A 299 18.12 11.39 14.61
CA ILE A 299 19.00 10.87 15.67
C ILE A 299 18.78 9.37 15.85
N HIS A 300 17.51 8.95 15.88
CA HIS A 300 17.12 7.54 16.03
C HIS A 300 17.70 6.69 14.90
N ILE A 301 17.68 7.15 13.65
CA ILE A 301 18.24 6.41 12.50
C ILE A 301 19.73 6.14 12.69
N ASP A 302 20.50 7.15 13.09
CA ASP A 302 21.96 7.03 13.19
C ASP A 302 22.39 6.31 14.46
N GLY A 303 21.59 6.37 15.52
CA GLY A 303 21.86 5.73 16.80
C GLY A 303 21.53 4.23 16.88
N GLN A 304 21.09 3.57 15.79
CA GLN A 304 20.82 2.13 15.82
C GLN A 304 22.08 1.27 15.64
N VAL A 305 22.07 0.08 16.23
CA VAL A 305 23.18 -0.89 16.21
C VAL A 305 23.58 -1.31 14.79
N THR A 306 22.60 -1.62 13.94
CA THR A 306 22.86 -2.03 12.55
C THR A 306 23.22 -0.82 11.70
N PRO A 307 24.35 -0.79 10.99
CA PRO A 307 24.70 0.27 10.05
C PRO A 307 23.63 0.48 8.98
N ARG A 308 23.43 1.71 8.49
CA ARG A 308 22.34 2.05 7.55
C ARG A 308 22.42 1.27 6.25
N GLU A 309 23.63 0.94 5.81
CA GLU A 309 23.96 0.26 4.57
C GLU A 309 23.61 -1.24 4.63
N GLU A 310 23.51 -1.81 5.83
CA GLU A 310 23.20 -3.22 6.07
C GLU A 310 21.70 -3.47 6.32
N ARG A 311 20.89 -2.40 6.39
CA ARG A 311 19.45 -2.50 6.67
C ARG A 311 18.68 -2.87 5.41
N THR A 312 17.73 -3.80 5.53
CA THR A 312 16.90 -4.29 4.43
C THR A 312 15.77 -3.32 4.04
N GLY A 313 15.42 -2.39 4.92
CA GLY A 313 14.29 -1.48 4.75
C GLY A 313 14.46 -0.17 5.53
N PRO A 314 13.45 0.72 5.49
CA PRO A 314 13.49 1.97 6.22
C PRO A 314 13.43 1.75 7.73
N ASN A 315 14.08 2.63 8.47
CA ASN A 315 14.00 2.67 9.93
C ASN A 315 12.81 3.48 10.41
N VAL A 316 12.44 4.50 9.63
CA VAL A 316 11.39 5.45 9.96
C VAL A 316 10.29 5.33 8.93
N LEU A 317 9.08 5.09 9.42
CA LEU A 317 7.88 5.06 8.61
C LEU A 317 6.93 6.17 9.09
N VAL A 318 6.58 7.09 8.19
CA VAL A 318 5.56 8.11 8.40
C VAL A 318 4.33 7.75 7.58
N MET A 319 3.17 7.58 8.21
CA MET A 319 1.90 7.45 7.52
C MET A 319 1.10 8.74 7.64
N ALA A 320 0.58 9.21 6.51
CA ALA A 320 -0.30 10.37 6.41
C ALA A 320 -1.59 10.01 5.64
N PRO A 321 -2.73 10.64 5.94
CA PRO A 321 -4.03 10.25 5.39
C PRO A 321 -4.19 10.59 3.91
N THR A 322 -3.53 11.65 3.43
CA THR A 322 -3.67 12.11 2.04
C THR A 322 -2.32 12.30 1.37
N ARG A 323 -2.34 12.30 0.03
CA ARG A 323 -1.17 12.54 -0.80
C ARG A 323 -0.56 13.91 -0.53
N GLU A 324 -1.41 14.92 -0.36
CA GLU A 324 -1.01 16.31 -0.18
C GLU A 324 -0.24 16.47 1.13
N LEU A 325 -0.74 15.86 2.21
CA LEU A 325 -0.06 15.85 3.50
C LEU A 325 1.26 15.07 3.44
N ALA A 326 1.28 13.91 2.80
CA ALA A 326 2.51 13.14 2.61
C ALA A 326 3.58 13.93 1.83
N LEU A 327 3.20 14.67 0.79
CA LEU A 327 4.10 15.55 0.02
C LEU A 327 4.55 16.77 0.83
N GLN A 328 3.70 17.32 1.72
CA GLN A 328 4.10 18.40 2.62
C GLN A 328 5.16 17.92 3.62
N ILE A 329 4.98 16.73 4.20
CA ILE A 329 5.98 16.13 5.09
C ILE A 329 7.28 15.87 4.32
N GLU A 330 7.22 15.31 3.10
CA GLU A 330 8.42 15.09 2.28
C GLU A 330 9.18 16.39 2.00
N LYS A 331 8.45 17.46 1.65
CA LYS A 331 9.03 18.78 1.44
C LYS A 331 9.70 19.31 2.70
N GLU A 332 9.09 19.11 3.88
CA GLU A 332 9.67 19.52 5.16
C GLU A 332 10.93 18.72 5.47
N VAL A 333 10.90 17.39 5.29
CA VAL A 333 12.07 16.51 5.46
C VAL A 333 13.21 16.94 4.53
N GLY A 334 12.91 17.28 3.28
CA GLY A 334 13.91 17.72 2.29
C GLY A 334 14.62 19.05 2.63
N LYS A 335 14.17 19.82 3.62
CA LYS A 335 14.87 21.03 4.07
C LYS A 335 16.09 20.74 4.95
N TYR A 336 16.14 19.54 5.54
CA TYR A 336 17.16 19.13 6.49
C TYR A 336 18.12 18.14 5.83
N SER A 337 19.41 18.39 5.96
CA SER A 337 20.44 17.44 5.52
C SER A 337 21.18 16.92 6.74
N TYR A 338 21.00 15.64 7.05
CA TYR A 338 21.63 15.00 8.21
C TYR A 338 22.28 13.69 7.79
N HIS A 339 23.61 13.67 7.83
CA HIS A 339 24.47 12.50 7.54
C HIS A 339 24.08 11.68 6.29
N GLY A 340 23.53 12.32 5.25
CA GLY A 340 23.14 11.63 4.00
C GLY A 340 21.88 10.76 4.10
N ILE A 341 21.07 10.90 5.15
CA ILE A 341 19.77 10.23 5.29
C ILE A 341 18.87 10.59 4.11
N LYS A 342 18.25 9.57 3.51
CA LYS A 342 17.36 9.72 2.36
C LYS A 342 15.92 9.41 2.76
N ALA A 343 15.01 10.21 2.21
CA ALA A 343 13.58 10.04 2.33
C ALA A 343 12.92 9.81 0.96
N VAL A 344 11.78 9.13 0.96
CA VAL A 344 10.92 9.00 -0.22
C VAL A 344 9.45 9.10 0.18
N CYS A 345 8.64 9.79 -0.64
CA CYS A 345 7.19 9.81 -0.51
C CYS A 345 6.51 8.80 -1.44
N VAL A 346 5.71 7.89 -0.89
CA VAL A 346 4.98 6.85 -1.62
C VAL A 346 3.46 7.01 -1.45
N TYR A 347 2.78 7.25 -2.56
CA TYR A 347 1.33 7.51 -2.56
C TYR A 347 0.66 7.08 -3.87
N GLY A 348 -0.65 6.85 -3.80
CA GLY A 348 -1.49 6.47 -4.94
C GLY A 348 -1.66 7.57 -5.99
N GLY A 349 -1.89 7.20 -7.25
CA GLY A 349 -2.06 8.15 -8.37
C GLY A 349 -0.76 8.78 -8.90
N GLY A 350 0.38 8.56 -8.25
CA GLY A 350 1.71 8.88 -8.78
C GLY A 350 2.34 7.75 -9.60
N ASN A 351 3.49 8.04 -10.22
CA ASN A 351 4.26 7.05 -11.00
C ASN A 351 4.82 5.95 -10.07
N ARG A 352 4.18 4.77 -10.08
CA ARG A 352 4.56 3.62 -9.26
C ARG A 352 5.99 3.14 -9.56
N LYS A 353 6.40 3.07 -10.83
CA LYS A 353 7.75 2.60 -11.20
C LYS A 353 8.83 3.52 -10.65
N ALA A 354 8.62 4.84 -10.70
CA ALA A 354 9.55 5.81 -10.14
C ALA A 354 9.71 5.64 -8.61
N GLN A 355 8.60 5.48 -7.89
CA GLN A 355 8.63 5.23 -6.44
C GLN A 355 9.37 3.93 -6.10
N ILE A 356 9.12 2.83 -6.84
CA ILE A 356 9.82 1.55 -6.68
C ILE A 356 11.33 1.72 -6.91
N ASN A 357 11.72 2.41 -7.98
CA ASN A 357 13.13 2.65 -8.30
C ASN A 357 13.86 3.45 -7.21
N THR A 358 13.16 4.33 -6.49
CA THR A 358 13.75 5.08 -5.37
C THR A 358 13.85 4.21 -4.12
N VAL A 359 12.78 3.47 -3.78
CA VAL A 359 12.78 2.56 -2.62
C VAL A 359 13.87 1.50 -2.74
N THR A 360 14.03 0.89 -3.92
CA THR A 360 15.03 -0.15 -4.19
C THR A 360 16.49 0.34 -4.13
N LYS A 361 16.73 1.65 -4.21
CA LYS A 361 18.06 2.25 -3.99
C LYS A 361 18.46 2.36 -2.52
N GLY A 362 17.55 2.03 -1.60
CA GLY A 362 17.75 2.18 -0.16
C GLY A 362 17.41 3.58 0.32
N VAL A 363 16.50 3.65 1.28
CA VAL A 363 16.01 4.88 1.94
C VAL A 363 15.80 4.58 3.41
N GLN A 364 16.08 5.54 4.29
CA GLN A 364 15.92 5.37 5.73
C GLN A 364 14.55 5.87 6.23
N ILE A 365 13.96 6.83 5.51
CA ILE A 365 12.64 7.40 5.81
C ILE A 365 11.70 7.10 4.65
N VAL A 366 10.57 6.47 4.95
CA VAL A 366 9.44 6.33 4.02
C VAL A 366 8.27 7.14 4.56
N ILE A 367 7.76 8.06 3.74
CA ILE A 367 6.53 8.81 4.00
C ILE A 367 5.47 8.26 3.07
N ALA A 368 4.31 7.86 3.59
CA ALA A 368 3.39 7.06 2.80
C ALA A 368 1.92 7.33 3.08
N THR A 369 1.09 7.15 2.05
CA THR A 369 -0.34 6.91 2.26
C THR A 369 -0.60 5.40 2.42
N PRO A 370 -1.52 4.97 3.32
CA PRO A 370 -1.68 3.55 3.67
C PRO A 370 -1.93 2.61 2.48
N GLY A 371 -2.68 3.06 1.47
CA GLY A 371 -3.00 2.24 0.30
C GLY A 371 -1.77 1.87 -0.54
N ARG A 372 -0.93 2.84 -0.91
CA ARG A 372 0.29 2.59 -1.71
C ARG A 372 1.35 1.86 -0.88
N LEU A 373 1.45 2.16 0.40
CA LEU A 373 2.35 1.44 1.31
C LEU A 373 2.06 -0.06 1.30
N ASN A 374 0.79 -0.43 1.48
CA ASN A 374 0.36 -1.82 1.47
C ASN A 374 0.60 -2.53 0.13
N ASP A 375 0.43 -1.85 -1.00
CA ASP A 375 0.78 -2.38 -2.34
C ASP A 375 2.28 -2.74 -2.40
N LEU A 376 3.16 -1.82 -1.99
CA LEU A 376 4.61 -2.06 -2.05
C LEU A 376 5.08 -3.15 -1.07
N VAL A 377 4.51 -3.21 0.13
CA VAL A 377 4.81 -4.26 1.12
C VAL A 377 4.33 -5.62 0.64
N GLN A 378 3.10 -5.72 0.12
CA GLN A 378 2.55 -6.99 -0.39
C GLN A 378 3.28 -7.48 -1.65
N ALA A 379 3.75 -6.57 -2.49
CA ALA A 379 4.56 -6.90 -3.65
C ALA A 379 6.00 -7.33 -3.30
N GLY A 380 6.40 -7.30 -2.02
CA GLY A 380 7.76 -7.62 -1.59
C GLY A 380 8.80 -6.57 -2.00
N VAL A 381 8.36 -5.37 -2.40
CA VAL A 381 9.26 -4.28 -2.85
C VAL A 381 9.79 -3.48 -1.66
N LEU A 382 8.98 -3.33 -0.61
CA LEU A 382 9.34 -2.62 0.60
C LEU A 382 9.24 -3.57 1.80
N ASP A 383 10.37 -3.81 2.47
CA ASP A 383 10.41 -4.52 3.74
C ASP A 383 10.22 -3.53 4.90
N VAL A 384 9.18 -3.72 5.71
CA VAL A 384 8.88 -2.88 6.88
C VAL A 384 9.33 -3.50 8.20
N SER A 385 10.00 -4.66 8.17
CA SER A 385 10.48 -5.36 9.38
C SER A 385 11.56 -4.57 10.12
N ALA A 386 12.34 -3.77 9.40
CA ALA A 386 13.40 -2.91 9.92
C ALA A 386 12.89 -1.58 10.52
N VAL A 387 11.59 -1.28 10.43
CA VAL A 387 11.02 -0.04 10.97
C VAL A 387 11.08 -0.08 12.49
N THR A 388 11.86 0.82 13.07
CA THR A 388 12.07 0.97 14.51
C THR A 388 11.38 2.20 15.09
N TYR A 389 10.98 3.15 14.23
CA TYR A 389 10.32 4.39 14.62
C TYR A 389 9.14 4.65 13.67
N LEU A 390 7.93 4.65 14.22
CA LEU A 390 6.68 4.74 13.47
C LEU A 390 5.96 6.04 13.81
N ILE A 391 5.54 6.78 12.79
CA ILE A 391 4.75 8.01 12.94
C ILE A 391 3.41 7.85 12.22
N LEU A 392 2.32 8.12 12.92
CA LEU A 392 0.97 8.22 12.38
C LEU A 392 0.53 9.68 12.46
N ASP A 393 0.67 10.44 11.37
CA ASP A 393 0.31 11.85 11.33
C ASP A 393 -1.15 12.04 10.91
N GLU A 394 -1.86 12.94 11.59
CA GLU A 394 -3.32 13.13 11.46
C GLU A 394 -4.05 11.78 11.64
N ALA A 395 -3.73 11.10 12.75
CA ALA A 395 -4.14 9.72 13.00
C ALA A 395 -5.65 9.55 13.14
N ASP A 396 -6.34 10.51 13.75
CA ASP A 396 -7.81 10.56 13.83
C ASP A 396 -8.42 10.59 12.43
N ARG A 397 -7.91 11.45 11.55
CA ARG A 397 -8.37 11.55 10.17
C ARG A 397 -8.10 10.26 9.38
N MET A 398 -6.99 9.58 9.63
CA MET A 398 -6.73 8.27 9.01
C MET A 398 -7.79 7.23 9.42
N LEU A 399 -8.19 7.23 10.70
CA LEU A 399 -9.25 6.34 11.19
C LEU A 399 -10.61 6.71 10.60
N ASP A 400 -10.97 8.00 10.56
CA ASP A 400 -12.23 8.51 10.00
C ASP A 400 -12.37 8.18 8.50
N MET A 401 -11.26 8.16 7.75
CA MET A 401 -11.22 7.75 6.35
C MET A 401 -11.28 6.23 6.13
N GLY A 402 -11.36 5.44 7.21
CA GLY A 402 -11.42 3.99 7.15
C GLY A 402 -10.09 3.32 6.81
N PHE A 403 -8.95 3.98 7.07
CA PHE A 403 -7.64 3.38 6.84
C PHE A 403 -7.20 2.40 7.92
N GLU A 404 -7.96 2.24 9.02
CA GLU A 404 -7.59 1.34 10.12
C GLU A 404 -7.19 -0.07 9.66
N PRO A 405 -7.94 -0.78 8.78
CA PRO A 405 -7.55 -2.13 8.35
C PRO A 405 -6.23 -2.12 7.56
N GLN A 406 -5.98 -1.06 6.79
CA GLN A 406 -4.76 -0.90 6.00
C GLN A 406 -3.55 -0.63 6.89
N ILE A 407 -3.71 0.22 7.91
CA ILE A 407 -2.67 0.51 8.91
C ILE A 407 -2.35 -0.77 9.66
N ARG A 408 -3.35 -1.45 10.25
CA ARG A 408 -3.16 -2.71 10.98
C ARG A 408 -2.42 -3.76 10.14
N LYS A 409 -2.80 -3.92 8.86
CA LYS A 409 -2.13 -4.86 7.95
C LYS A 409 -0.65 -4.56 7.78
N THR A 410 -0.27 -3.30 7.60
CA THR A 410 1.15 -2.91 7.53
C THR A 410 1.87 -3.15 8.86
N LEU A 411 1.23 -2.85 9.99
CA LEU A 411 1.84 -3.01 11.32
C LEU A 411 2.12 -4.47 11.71
N LEU A 412 1.43 -5.46 11.12
CA LEU A 412 1.80 -6.87 11.27
C LEU A 412 3.20 -7.19 10.70
N GLY A 413 3.66 -6.37 9.75
CA GLY A 413 5.01 -6.46 9.18
C GLY A 413 6.07 -5.69 9.96
N VAL A 414 5.69 -4.89 10.95
CA VAL A 414 6.61 -4.05 11.73
C VAL A 414 6.86 -4.68 13.09
N ARG A 415 8.10 -4.62 13.58
CA ARG A 415 8.47 -5.15 14.90
C ARG A 415 7.64 -4.51 16.04
N PRO A 416 7.23 -5.30 17.04
CA PRO A 416 6.33 -4.83 18.11
C PRO A 416 7.03 -3.90 19.10
N ASP A 417 8.35 -4.02 19.26
CA ASP A 417 9.18 -3.22 20.16
C ASP A 417 9.62 -1.87 19.56
N ARG A 418 9.08 -1.45 18.41
CA ARG A 418 9.29 -0.11 17.82
C ARG A 418 8.90 1.01 18.80
N GLN A 419 9.32 2.23 18.50
CA GLN A 419 8.76 3.46 19.09
C GLN A 419 7.64 4.00 18.19
N THR A 420 6.51 4.41 18.77
CA THR A 420 5.34 4.90 18.04
C THR A 420 4.99 6.33 18.45
N VAL A 421 4.80 7.19 17.46
CA VAL A 421 4.32 8.56 17.60
C VAL A 421 3.00 8.70 16.84
N MET A 422 1.98 9.22 17.50
CA MET A 422 0.71 9.57 16.86
C MET A 422 0.49 11.07 17.01
N THR A 423 0.17 11.76 15.92
CA THR A 423 -0.15 13.18 15.95
C THR A 423 -1.56 13.45 15.49
N ARG A 424 -2.18 14.43 16.13
CA ARG A 424 -3.46 15.04 15.75
C ARG A 424 -3.29 16.53 15.58
#